data_AF-A0A6A4H792-F1
#
_entry.id   AF-A0A6A4H792-F1
#
_cell.length_a   1.000
_cell.length_b   1.000
_cell.length_c   1.000
_cell.angle_alpha   90.00
_cell.angle_beta   90.00
_cell.angle_gamma   90.00
#
_symmetry.space_group_name_H-M   'P 1'
#
loop_
_entity.id
_entity.type
_entity.pdbx_description
1 polymer ?
#
loop_
_entity_poly.entity_id
_entity_poly.type
_entity_poly.pdbx_seq_one_letter_code
_entity_poly.pdbx_strand_id
1 'polypeptide(L)'
;MALPPSYSLDFQIPDYSAEPGLDEERLEYHEARWQEYDARPTGVFIHKKNGIIVILNNQQEKTTLPTFGRRSKVEGTLVIDTPESVSEVTLKLTGVIETVAPTAGGAQVNVLDQAHTIFKSDDSGVSQSHCESSLQFSCSLPITFEHNRQEYLLPPSYHTLLGGQGQTHYAKCTYTFTAIITRTRSRRTAFLGKNKKNNTFVFEYLPRLRPPRPTINRSLLTTIKTHPQEWRQFSYQLTPKSRKHLEPLTCQFFIPSVGVFGVMDSIPFHVQIAGSHLSLSKLQPASSDKPPIRVSLIRQVVISNNGQKSAVHLHLGDAKICPLPSVEGPISLAGPSTISSQRQETNLNWEGEICCELEEKLTPGFNAGVVTIADFVIMELSKWQTKLFEPFKHGHPVRLVSDSWTDFSR
;
A
#
# COMPACT_ATOMS: atom_id res chain seq x y z
N MET A 1 -18.59 8.99 52.84
CA MET A 1 -18.22 8.43 51.52
C MET A 1 -19.11 7.22 51.29
N ALA A 2 -19.99 7.27 50.29
CA ALA A 2 -20.90 6.17 49.99
C ALA A 2 -20.11 5.05 49.30
N LEU A 3 -20.27 3.82 49.80
CA LEU A 3 -19.70 2.64 49.15
C LEU A 3 -20.44 2.40 47.83
N PRO A 4 -19.73 2.01 46.75
CA PRO A 4 -20.39 1.60 45.52
C PRO A 4 -21.28 0.37 45.80
N PRO A 5 -22.39 0.20 45.06
CA PRO A 5 -23.29 -0.93 45.23
C PRO A 5 -22.54 -2.26 45.05
N SER A 6 -22.80 -3.23 45.92
CA SER A 6 -22.28 -4.59 45.72
C SER A 6 -23.06 -5.25 44.58
N TYR A 7 -22.39 -5.53 43.48
CA TYR A 7 -22.93 -6.37 42.42
C TYR A 7 -22.95 -7.82 42.91
N SER A 8 -24.13 -8.45 42.97
CA SER A 8 -24.23 -9.89 43.23
C SER A 8 -23.70 -10.64 42.01
N LEU A 9 -22.90 -11.69 42.25
CA LEU A 9 -22.37 -12.58 41.22
C LEU A 9 -23.43 -13.59 40.72
N ASP A 10 -24.69 -13.44 41.12
CA ASP A 10 -25.77 -14.38 40.82
C ASP A 10 -26.36 -14.22 39.41
N PHE A 11 -25.79 -13.37 38.56
CA PHE A 11 -26.17 -13.29 37.16
C PHE A 11 -25.47 -14.39 36.38
N GLN A 12 -26.28 -15.28 35.82
CA GLN A 12 -25.82 -16.28 34.86
C GLN A 12 -25.18 -15.52 33.70
N ILE A 13 -23.89 -15.74 33.47
CA ILE A 13 -23.16 -15.16 32.35
C ILE A 13 -23.92 -15.57 31.09
N PRO A 14 -24.32 -14.63 30.21
CA PRO A 14 -24.99 -14.97 28.96
C PRO A 14 -24.16 -16.00 28.20
N ASP A 15 -24.83 -17.00 27.63
CA ASP A 15 -24.16 -17.98 26.77
C ASP A 15 -23.85 -17.29 25.43
N TYR A 16 -22.59 -16.90 25.25
CA TYR A 16 -22.16 -16.26 24.01
C TYR A 16 -21.78 -17.34 23.00
N SER A 17 -22.53 -17.44 21.91
CA SER A 17 -22.17 -18.24 20.74
C SER A 17 -21.40 -17.39 19.73
N ALA A 18 -20.48 -18.01 18.98
CA ALA A 18 -19.80 -17.35 17.86
C ALA A 18 -20.73 -17.14 16.65
N GLU A 19 -21.74 -17.99 16.51
CA GLU A 19 -22.80 -17.87 15.51
C GLU A 19 -24.06 -17.30 16.14
N PRO A 20 -24.75 -16.36 15.47
CA PRO A 20 -26.00 -15.81 15.96
C PRO A 20 -27.03 -16.94 16.18
N GLY A 21 -27.80 -16.82 17.26
CA GLY A 21 -28.99 -17.64 17.49
C GLY A 21 -30.02 -17.51 16.37
N LEU A 22 -31.05 -18.38 16.38
CA LEU A 22 -32.15 -18.34 15.39
C LEU A 22 -32.94 -17.02 15.43
N ASP A 23 -32.88 -16.30 16.55
CA ASP A 23 -33.54 -15.03 16.84
C ASP A 23 -32.57 -13.83 16.85
N GLU A 24 -31.29 -14.05 16.54
CA GLU A 24 -30.29 -13.00 16.48
C GLU A 24 -29.98 -12.64 15.01
N GLU A 25 -29.85 -11.34 14.74
CA GLU A 25 -29.41 -10.86 13.43
C GLU A 25 -27.94 -10.44 13.52
N ARG A 26 -27.09 -11.04 12.69
CA ARG A 26 -25.69 -10.61 12.56
C ARG A 26 -25.65 -9.30 11.79
N LEU A 27 -25.56 -8.18 12.52
CA LEU A 27 -25.47 -6.83 11.94
C LEU A 27 -24.22 -6.62 11.08
N GLU A 28 -23.16 -7.37 11.35
CA GLU A 28 -21.89 -7.26 10.63
C GLU A 28 -21.22 -8.64 10.58
N TYR A 29 -21.16 -9.22 9.37
CA TYR A 29 -20.38 -10.43 9.11
C TYR A 29 -19.23 -10.07 8.19
N HIS A 30 -18.02 -10.03 8.75
CA HIS A 30 -16.83 -10.05 7.91
C HIS A 30 -16.59 -11.50 7.54
N GLU A 31 -17.09 -11.91 6.36
CA GLU A 31 -16.69 -13.19 5.77
C GLU A 31 -15.18 -13.24 5.82
N ALA A 32 -14.69 -14.18 6.62
CA ALA A 32 -13.29 -14.40 6.72
C ALA A 32 -12.80 -14.95 5.38
N ARG A 33 -12.48 -14.07 4.43
CA ARG A 33 -11.74 -14.34 3.18
C ARG A 33 -10.30 -14.86 3.47
N TRP A 34 -10.10 -15.47 4.65
CA TRP A 34 -8.86 -15.65 5.38
C TRP A 34 -8.33 -17.10 5.35
N GLN A 35 -9.13 -18.10 4.96
CA GLN A 35 -8.62 -19.49 5.01
C GLN A 35 -7.49 -19.77 4.01
N GLU A 36 -7.41 -19.07 2.87
CA GLU A 36 -6.31 -19.28 1.90
C GLU A 36 -5.07 -18.39 2.15
N TYR A 37 -5.20 -17.22 2.77
CA TYR A 37 -4.12 -16.23 2.88
C TYR A 37 -3.36 -16.21 4.21
N ASP A 38 -3.90 -16.86 5.26
CA ASP A 38 -3.28 -16.93 6.59
C ASP A 38 -2.56 -18.25 6.89
N ALA A 39 -2.68 -19.27 6.04
CA ALA A 39 -1.80 -20.43 6.14
C ALA A 39 -0.35 -19.95 5.93
N ARG A 40 0.49 -20.06 6.96
CA ARG A 40 1.93 -19.86 6.82
C ARG A 40 2.38 -20.75 5.66
N PRO A 41 3.04 -20.21 4.62
CA PRO A 41 3.47 -21.04 3.51
C PRO A 41 4.36 -22.17 4.04
N THR A 42 4.09 -23.41 3.64
CA THR A 42 4.84 -24.60 4.08
C THR A 42 5.69 -25.20 2.97
N GLY A 43 5.63 -24.62 1.77
CA GLY A 43 6.39 -25.06 0.62
C GLY A 43 7.89 -24.75 0.73
N VAL A 44 8.61 -25.28 -0.25
CA VAL A 44 10.07 -25.17 -0.34
C VAL A 44 10.45 -24.64 -1.72
N PHE A 45 11.40 -23.72 -1.76
CA PHE A 45 12.03 -23.26 -2.99
C PHE A 45 13.42 -23.88 -3.12
N ILE A 46 13.72 -24.48 -4.28
CA ILE A 46 15.00 -25.14 -4.54
C ILE A 46 15.64 -24.49 -5.77
N HIS A 47 16.87 -23.99 -5.62
CA HIS A 47 17.64 -23.42 -6.72
C HIS A 47 19.03 -24.04 -6.82
N LYS A 48 19.28 -24.73 -7.94
CA LYS A 48 20.53 -25.45 -8.21
C LYS A 48 21.35 -24.74 -9.28
N LYS A 49 22.59 -24.37 -8.98
CA LYS A 49 23.52 -23.75 -9.93
C LYS A 49 24.97 -24.04 -9.53
N ASN A 50 25.82 -24.37 -10.50
CA ASN A 50 27.27 -24.53 -10.30
C ASN A 50 27.68 -25.56 -9.21
N GLY A 51 26.87 -26.58 -8.97
CA GLY A 51 27.08 -27.58 -7.91
C GLY A 51 26.84 -27.05 -6.49
N ILE A 52 25.96 -26.04 -6.40
CA ILE A 52 25.46 -25.43 -5.17
C ILE A 52 23.95 -25.51 -5.25
N ILE A 53 23.31 -26.04 -4.22
CA ILE A 53 21.85 -26.12 -4.12
C ILE A 53 21.43 -25.29 -2.91
N VAL A 54 20.55 -24.31 -3.13
CA VAL A 54 19.94 -23.52 -2.06
C VAL A 54 18.51 -24.00 -1.89
N ILE A 55 18.15 -24.36 -0.66
CA ILE A 55 16.82 -24.83 -0.27
C ILE A 55 16.27 -23.81 0.74
N LEU A 56 15.20 -23.10 0.38
CA LEU A 56 14.53 -22.13 1.25
C LEU A 56 13.19 -22.69 1.72
N ASN A 57 12.94 -22.62 3.02
CA ASN A 57 11.69 -23.09 3.64
C ASN A 57 10.64 -21.97 3.65
N ASN A 58 9.42 -22.32 4.05
CA ASN A 58 8.31 -21.40 4.26
C ASN A 58 7.93 -20.57 3.01
N GLN A 59 7.95 -21.23 1.85
CA GLN A 59 7.61 -20.62 0.55
C GLN A 59 6.23 -21.06 0.07
N GLN A 60 5.64 -20.32 -0.86
CA GLN A 60 4.42 -20.78 -1.54
C GLN A 60 4.70 -22.06 -2.32
N GLU A 61 3.74 -22.99 -2.34
CA GLU A 61 3.90 -24.24 -3.07
C GLU A 61 4.17 -23.96 -4.56
N LYS A 62 5.18 -24.63 -5.13
CA LYS A 62 5.58 -24.49 -6.54
C LYS A 62 5.98 -23.07 -6.96
N THR A 63 6.36 -22.19 -6.01
CA THR A 63 6.85 -20.87 -6.40
C THR A 63 8.16 -20.96 -7.18
N THR A 64 8.25 -20.17 -8.25
CA THR A 64 9.49 -19.96 -9.01
C THR A 64 10.33 -18.83 -8.44
N LEU A 65 9.76 -18.02 -7.55
CA LEU A 65 10.40 -16.85 -6.97
C LEU A 65 10.10 -16.80 -5.46
N PRO A 66 11.12 -16.95 -4.60
CA PRO A 66 10.88 -16.93 -3.17
C PRO A 66 10.46 -15.54 -2.73
N THR A 67 9.59 -15.47 -1.71
CA THR A 67 8.98 -14.24 -1.24
C THR A 67 9.29 -14.02 0.23
N PHE A 68 9.67 -12.80 0.58
CA PHE A 68 10.09 -12.40 1.90
C PHE A 68 9.34 -11.15 2.37
N GLY A 69 8.81 -11.20 3.58
CA GLY A 69 8.11 -10.07 4.19
C GLY A 69 9.02 -9.14 4.99
N ARG A 70 8.43 -8.07 5.55
CA ARG A 70 9.11 -7.18 6.50
C ARG A 70 9.61 -7.97 7.71
N ARG A 71 10.86 -7.75 8.12
CA ARG A 71 11.53 -8.48 9.23
C ARG A 71 11.62 -10.01 9.04
N SER A 72 11.35 -10.52 7.85
CA SER A 72 11.53 -11.94 7.58
C SER A 72 13.01 -12.31 7.60
N LYS A 73 13.27 -13.60 7.87
CA LYS A 73 14.59 -14.20 7.77
C LYS A 73 14.65 -14.98 6.46
N VAL A 74 15.75 -14.82 5.74
CA VAL A 74 16.13 -15.69 4.64
C VAL A 74 16.82 -16.89 5.26
N GLU A 75 16.06 -17.96 5.49
CA GLU A 75 16.52 -19.17 6.17
C GLU A 75 16.38 -20.40 5.27
N GLY A 76 17.31 -21.33 5.43
CA GLY A 76 17.37 -22.49 4.58
C GLY A 76 18.60 -23.36 4.78
N THR A 77 18.80 -24.24 3.80
CA THR A 77 19.91 -25.18 3.75
C THR A 77 20.68 -24.99 2.44
N LEU A 78 22.00 -24.90 2.56
CA LEU A 78 22.92 -24.85 1.43
C LEU A 78 23.60 -26.21 1.27
N VAL A 79 23.34 -26.91 0.18
CA VAL A 79 23.99 -28.18 -0.15
C VAL A 79 25.09 -27.96 -1.17
N ILE A 80 26.26 -28.54 -0.92
CA ILE A 80 27.51 -28.34 -1.67
C ILE A 80 28.00 -29.69 -2.20
N ASP A 81 28.17 -29.80 -3.51
CA ASP A 81 28.51 -31.09 -4.15
C ASP A 81 29.92 -31.61 -3.80
N THR A 82 30.87 -30.73 -3.48
CA THR A 82 32.29 -31.07 -3.23
C THR A 82 32.86 -30.22 -2.09
N PRO A 83 32.51 -30.56 -0.83
CA PRO A 83 32.81 -29.74 0.34
C PRO A 83 34.29 -29.79 0.77
N GLU A 84 35.05 -30.81 0.37
CA GLU A 84 36.43 -31.06 0.83
C GLU A 84 37.41 -29.95 0.43
N SER A 85 37.08 -29.24 -0.65
CA SER A 85 37.92 -28.16 -1.22
C SER A 85 37.49 -26.76 -0.78
N VAL A 86 36.45 -26.65 0.05
CA VAL A 86 35.86 -25.36 0.42
C VAL A 86 36.67 -24.71 1.55
N SER A 87 37.14 -23.49 1.33
CA SER A 87 37.77 -22.66 2.37
C SER A 87 36.80 -21.70 3.04
N GLU A 88 35.79 -21.23 2.31
CA GLU A 88 34.89 -20.21 2.84
C GLU A 88 33.54 -20.27 2.12
N VAL A 89 32.46 -20.14 2.88
CA VAL A 89 31.10 -20.02 2.38
C VAL A 89 30.50 -18.71 2.89
N THR A 90 30.19 -17.82 1.96
CA THR A 90 29.62 -16.50 2.25
C THR A 90 28.28 -16.36 1.56
N LEU A 91 27.26 -15.97 2.31
CA LEU A 91 25.95 -15.61 1.80
C LEU A 91 25.87 -14.10 1.65
N LYS A 92 25.39 -13.62 0.50
CA LYS A 92 25.24 -12.20 0.23
C LYS A 92 23.79 -11.87 -0.11
N LEU A 93 23.22 -10.90 0.58
CA LEU A 93 21.93 -10.29 0.25
C LEU A 93 22.20 -8.91 -0.33
N THR A 94 21.68 -8.65 -1.53
CA THR A 94 21.77 -7.32 -2.15
C THR A 94 20.40 -6.82 -2.58
N GLY A 95 20.25 -5.51 -2.60
CA GLY A 95 19.04 -4.83 -3.04
C GLY A 95 19.42 -3.55 -3.73
N VAL A 96 18.83 -3.29 -4.90
CA VAL A 96 19.18 -2.16 -5.74
C VAL A 96 17.90 -1.52 -6.28
N ILE A 97 17.80 -0.19 -6.16
CA ILE A 97 16.85 0.62 -6.90
C ILE A 97 17.55 1.18 -8.14
N GLU A 98 16.93 0.98 -9.29
CA GLU A 98 17.30 1.59 -10.56
C GLU A 98 16.16 2.53 -10.99
N THR A 99 16.50 3.75 -11.38
CA THR A 99 15.54 4.73 -11.89
C THR A 99 16.03 5.39 -13.17
N VAL A 100 15.10 5.75 -14.04
CA VAL A 100 15.34 6.63 -15.18
C VAL A 100 14.15 7.56 -15.32
N ALA A 101 14.37 8.87 -15.47
CA ALA A 101 13.32 9.83 -15.81
C ALA A 101 13.85 10.93 -16.74
N PRO A 102 13.00 11.57 -17.56
CA PRO A 102 13.44 12.57 -18.53
C PRO A 102 14.16 13.78 -17.91
N THR A 103 13.67 14.27 -16.76
CA THR A 103 14.24 15.45 -16.09
C THR A 103 15.26 15.09 -15.00
N ALA A 104 15.12 13.93 -14.36
CA ALA A 104 15.99 13.50 -13.27
C ALA A 104 17.17 12.63 -13.73
N GLY A 105 17.20 12.19 -14.99
CA GLY A 105 18.21 11.28 -15.51
C GLY A 105 18.11 9.88 -14.90
N GLY A 106 19.22 9.14 -14.94
CA GLY A 106 19.33 7.80 -14.35
C GLY A 106 20.00 7.81 -12.98
N ALA A 107 19.55 6.95 -12.07
CA ALA A 107 20.21 6.69 -10.79
C ALA A 107 20.14 5.22 -10.39
N GLN A 108 21.16 4.76 -9.68
CA GLN A 108 21.23 3.44 -9.07
C GLN A 108 21.62 3.58 -7.60
N VAL A 109 20.83 3.01 -6.70
CA VAL A 109 21.05 3.08 -5.24
C VAL A 109 21.02 1.69 -4.65
N ASN A 110 22.09 1.32 -3.94
CA ASN A 110 22.11 0.09 -3.14
C ASN A 110 21.29 0.30 -1.86
N VAL A 111 20.19 -0.42 -1.73
CA VAL A 111 19.31 -0.38 -0.55
C VAL A 111 19.56 -1.53 0.42
N LEU A 112 20.31 -2.54 -0.02
CA LEU A 112 20.73 -3.66 0.80
C LEU A 112 22.08 -4.16 0.29
N ASP A 113 23.04 -4.32 1.21
CA ASP A 113 24.33 -4.96 0.94
C ASP A 113 24.83 -5.64 2.22
N GLN A 114 24.39 -6.87 2.45
CA GLN A 114 24.77 -7.67 3.61
C GLN A 114 25.53 -8.92 3.17
N ALA A 115 26.59 -9.26 3.90
CA ALA A 115 27.35 -10.47 3.69
C ALA A 115 27.50 -11.23 5.03
N HIS A 116 27.26 -12.53 5.00
CA HIS A 116 27.32 -13.42 6.15
C HIS A 116 28.19 -14.63 5.80
N THR A 117 29.36 -14.75 6.44
CA THR A 117 30.21 -15.94 6.31
C THR A 117 29.70 -17.01 7.27
N ILE A 118 29.19 -18.12 6.73
CA ILE A 118 28.62 -19.23 7.52
C ILE A 118 29.61 -20.37 7.75
N PHE A 119 30.69 -20.40 6.97
CA PHE A 119 31.80 -21.34 7.14
C PHE A 119 33.10 -20.66 6.71
N LYS A 120 34.18 -20.87 7.49
CA LYS A 120 35.53 -20.46 7.15
C LYS A 120 36.51 -21.49 7.72
N SER A 121 37.38 -22.02 6.87
CA SER A 121 38.42 -22.95 7.28
C SER A 121 39.54 -22.19 8.00
N ASP A 122 40.01 -22.73 9.12
CA ASP A 122 41.11 -22.15 9.89
C ASP A 122 42.45 -22.58 9.30
N ASP A 123 43.26 -21.61 8.87
CA ASP A 123 44.60 -21.85 8.32
C ASP A 123 45.65 -22.15 9.42
N SER A 124 45.26 -22.16 10.70
CA SER A 124 46.18 -22.22 11.84
C SER A 124 46.81 -23.60 12.10
N GLY A 125 46.52 -24.62 11.28
CA GLY A 125 47.30 -25.86 11.20
C GLY A 125 47.14 -26.86 12.35
N VAL A 126 46.43 -26.51 13.43
CA VAL A 126 46.27 -27.40 14.61
C VAL A 126 45.08 -28.35 14.47
N SER A 127 44.06 -27.97 13.68
CA SER A 127 42.93 -28.85 13.33
C SER A 127 42.28 -28.36 12.04
N GLN A 128 42.36 -29.15 10.96
CA GLN A 128 41.69 -28.82 9.70
C GLN A 128 40.17 -28.96 9.87
N SER A 129 39.46 -27.83 9.92
CA SER A 129 38.00 -27.82 9.84
C SER A 129 37.59 -28.10 8.39
N HIS A 130 36.89 -29.21 8.18
CA HIS A 130 36.28 -29.54 6.89
C HIS A 130 34.89 -28.90 6.80
N CYS A 131 34.56 -28.38 5.62
CA CYS A 131 33.20 -27.91 5.34
C CYS A 131 32.25 -29.11 5.34
N GLU A 132 31.08 -28.96 5.93
CA GLU A 132 30.01 -29.96 5.79
C GLU A 132 29.39 -29.87 4.39
N SER A 133 28.82 -30.98 3.90
CA SER A 133 28.13 -31.02 2.60
C SER A 133 26.80 -30.26 2.62
N SER A 134 26.24 -29.99 3.81
CA SER A 134 24.98 -29.31 4.02
C SER A 134 25.12 -28.31 5.17
N LEU A 135 24.97 -27.02 4.90
CA LEU A 135 25.07 -25.95 5.89
C LEU A 135 23.71 -25.28 6.08
N GLN A 136 23.22 -25.23 7.31
CA GLN A 136 22.05 -24.42 7.64
C GLN A 136 22.43 -22.94 7.75
N PHE A 137 21.51 -22.06 7.34
CA PHE A 137 21.73 -20.62 7.46
C PHE A 137 20.44 -19.87 7.79
N SER A 138 20.62 -18.68 8.36
CA SER A 138 19.53 -17.73 8.62
C SER A 138 20.10 -16.31 8.56
N CYS A 139 19.60 -15.50 7.63
CA CYS A 139 20.00 -14.10 7.45
C CYS A 139 18.78 -13.19 7.60
N SER A 140 18.83 -12.23 8.53
CA SER A 140 17.73 -11.29 8.75
C SER A 140 17.78 -10.12 7.76
N LEU A 141 16.66 -9.81 7.10
CA LEU A 141 16.57 -8.59 6.28
C LEU A 141 16.49 -7.35 7.17
N PRO A 142 17.25 -6.28 6.87
CA PRO A 142 17.14 -5.03 7.61
C PRO A 142 15.79 -4.36 7.31
N ILE A 143 15.34 -3.54 8.25
CA ILE A 143 14.07 -2.80 8.09
C ILE A 143 14.30 -1.52 7.28
N THR A 144 15.49 -0.95 7.39
CA THR A 144 15.85 0.36 6.89
C THR A 144 17.19 0.34 6.17
N PHE A 145 17.45 1.39 5.40
CA PHE A 145 18.73 1.67 4.77
C PHE A 145 18.99 3.17 4.81
N GLU A 146 20.26 3.57 4.74
CA GLU A 146 20.66 4.98 4.72
C GLU A 146 20.88 5.45 3.28
N HIS A 147 20.31 6.60 2.93
CA HIS A 147 20.59 7.28 1.67
C HIS A 147 20.60 8.80 1.88
N ASN A 148 21.63 9.49 1.41
CA ASN A 148 21.83 10.93 1.61
C ASN A 148 21.69 11.37 3.08
N ARG A 149 22.25 10.59 4.02
CA ARG A 149 22.20 10.83 5.48
C ARG A 149 20.80 10.79 6.09
N GLN A 150 19.82 10.25 5.37
CA GLN A 150 18.48 10.01 5.86
C GLN A 150 18.19 8.50 5.85
N GLU A 151 17.52 8.02 6.89
CA GLU A 151 17.08 6.64 7.01
C GLU A 151 15.73 6.46 6.30
N TYR A 152 15.63 5.45 5.46
CA TYR A 152 14.42 5.05 4.75
C TYR A 152 14.06 3.60 5.05
N LEU A 153 12.78 3.25 4.94
CA LEU A 153 12.37 1.85 4.98
C LEU A 153 12.83 1.13 3.72
N LEU A 154 13.20 -0.15 3.87
CA LEU A 154 13.49 -1.01 2.73
C LEU A 154 12.25 -1.06 1.82
N PRO A 155 12.34 -0.65 0.54
CA PRO A 155 11.19 -0.60 -0.35
C PRO A 155 10.78 -2.00 -0.82
N PRO A 156 9.50 -2.25 -1.11
CA PRO A 156 9.08 -3.50 -1.74
C PRO A 156 9.82 -3.74 -3.07
N SER A 157 9.91 -5.01 -3.48
CA SER A 157 10.21 -5.34 -4.88
C SER A 157 9.20 -4.61 -5.76
N TYR A 158 9.71 -3.87 -6.74
CA TYR A 158 8.91 -2.98 -7.55
C TYR A 158 9.44 -2.96 -8.97
N HIS A 159 8.55 -2.88 -9.95
CA HIS A 159 8.93 -2.69 -11.33
C HIS A 159 7.82 -1.93 -12.03
N THR A 160 8.16 -0.76 -12.56
CA THR A 160 7.23 0.02 -13.36
C THR A 160 7.96 0.68 -14.51
N LEU A 161 7.34 0.62 -15.68
CA LEU A 161 7.70 1.38 -16.86
C LEU A 161 6.49 2.26 -17.17
N LEU A 162 6.61 3.55 -16.88
CA LEU A 162 5.56 4.54 -17.04
C LEU A 162 5.97 5.52 -18.13
N GLY A 163 5.03 5.91 -18.99
CA GLY A 163 5.35 6.85 -20.06
C GLY A 163 4.71 6.50 -21.40
N GLY A 164 4.38 7.54 -22.18
CA GLY A 164 3.89 7.43 -23.55
C GLY A 164 5.00 7.62 -24.59
N GLN A 165 4.62 7.79 -25.86
CA GLN A 165 5.56 8.04 -26.96
C GLN A 165 6.46 9.26 -26.65
N GLY A 166 7.70 9.01 -26.22
CA GLY A 166 8.76 10.02 -26.07
C GLY A 166 9.18 10.40 -24.64
N GLN A 167 8.53 9.91 -23.59
CA GLN A 167 8.95 10.16 -22.21
C GLN A 167 8.85 8.88 -21.39
N THR A 168 9.99 8.30 -21.02
CA THR A 168 10.04 7.06 -20.23
C THR A 168 10.46 7.37 -18.80
N HIS A 169 9.59 7.02 -17.86
CA HIS A 169 9.87 6.90 -16.44
C HIS A 169 10.01 5.42 -16.11
N TYR A 170 11.11 5.06 -15.48
CA TYR A 170 11.42 3.69 -15.09
C TYR A 170 11.81 3.70 -13.63
N ALA A 171 11.24 2.79 -12.86
CA ALA A 171 11.67 2.52 -11.50
C ALA A 171 11.61 1.01 -11.24
N LYS A 172 12.72 0.44 -10.81
CA LYS A 172 12.85 -0.98 -10.49
C LYS A 172 13.59 -1.15 -9.17
N CYS A 173 13.03 -1.92 -8.25
CA CYS A 173 13.69 -2.35 -7.04
C CYS A 173 13.83 -3.87 -7.06
N THR A 174 15.07 -4.36 -7.08
CA THR A 174 15.39 -5.79 -7.18
C THR A 174 16.22 -6.24 -6.00
N TYR A 175 15.90 -7.42 -5.48
CA TYR A 175 16.65 -8.06 -4.41
C TYR A 175 17.24 -9.37 -4.89
N THR A 176 18.49 -9.65 -4.51
CA THR A 176 19.19 -10.88 -4.89
C THR A 176 19.81 -11.56 -3.68
N PHE A 177 19.74 -12.89 -3.69
CA PHE A 177 20.50 -13.75 -2.80
C PHE A 177 21.65 -14.38 -3.60
N THR A 178 22.85 -14.39 -3.03
CA THR A 178 24.02 -15.03 -3.62
C THR A 178 24.75 -15.89 -2.60
N ALA A 179 24.79 -17.20 -2.80
CA ALA A 179 25.72 -18.07 -2.10
C ALA A 179 27.06 -18.12 -2.85
N ILE A 180 28.15 -17.75 -2.16
CA ILE A 180 29.51 -17.71 -2.69
C ILE A 180 30.32 -18.80 -2.00
N ILE A 181 30.79 -19.78 -2.77
CA ILE A 181 31.69 -20.82 -2.28
C ILE A 181 33.08 -20.53 -2.80
N THR A 182 33.99 -20.28 -1.87
CA THR A 182 35.41 -20.08 -2.14
C THR A 182 36.15 -21.38 -1.86
N ARG A 183 36.96 -21.83 -2.81
CA ARG A 183 37.71 -23.07 -2.73
C ARG A 183 39.21 -22.83 -2.72
N THR A 184 39.90 -23.63 -1.91
CA THR A 184 41.34 -23.64 -1.83
C THR A 184 41.88 -24.38 -3.04
N ARG A 185 42.76 -23.73 -3.81
CA ARG A 185 43.47 -24.41 -4.90
C ARG A 185 44.60 -25.24 -4.33
N SER A 186 45.01 -26.28 -5.07
CA SER A 186 46.23 -27.03 -4.76
C SER A 186 47.41 -26.07 -4.60
N ARG A 187 48.36 -26.41 -3.71
CA ARG A 187 49.58 -25.61 -3.49
C ARG A 187 50.32 -25.26 -4.79
N ARG A 188 50.27 -26.16 -5.80
CA ARG A 188 50.90 -25.94 -7.12
C ARG A 188 50.26 -24.81 -7.93
N THR A 189 49.00 -24.46 -7.66
CA THR A 189 48.24 -23.44 -8.42
C THR A 189 47.74 -22.30 -7.55
N ALA A 190 48.30 -22.14 -6.34
CA ALA A 190 47.92 -21.08 -5.40
C ALA A 190 48.13 -19.66 -5.96
N PHE A 191 49.08 -19.48 -6.89
CA PHE A 191 49.36 -18.18 -7.54
C PHE A 191 48.21 -17.67 -8.42
N LEU A 192 47.28 -18.53 -8.84
CA LEU A 192 46.11 -18.16 -9.67
C LEU A 192 44.92 -17.64 -8.85
N GLY A 193 45.10 -17.39 -7.55
CA GLY A 193 44.07 -16.89 -6.65
C GLY A 193 43.01 -17.93 -6.26
N LYS A 194 42.03 -17.51 -5.46
CA LYS A 194 40.96 -18.39 -4.96
C LYS A 194 39.94 -18.69 -6.08
N ASN A 195 39.48 -19.93 -6.18
CA ASN A 195 38.37 -20.27 -7.09
C ASN A 195 37.04 -19.96 -6.39
N LYS A 196 36.20 -19.13 -7.00
CA LYS A 196 34.89 -18.77 -6.47
C LYS A 196 33.80 -19.30 -7.40
N LYS A 197 32.87 -20.07 -6.84
CA LYS A 197 31.61 -20.44 -7.49
C LYS A 197 30.47 -19.72 -6.81
N ASN A 198 29.49 -19.28 -7.58
CA ASN A 198 28.30 -18.62 -7.06
C ASN A 198 27.01 -19.31 -7.49
N ASN A 199 26.01 -19.19 -6.63
CA ASN A 199 24.62 -19.49 -6.93
C ASN A 199 23.80 -18.24 -6.54
N THR A 200 23.29 -17.55 -7.55
CA THR A 200 22.57 -16.28 -7.41
C THR A 200 21.17 -16.43 -7.98
N PHE A 201 20.17 -15.93 -7.26
CA PHE A 201 18.78 -15.80 -7.71
C PHE A 201 18.14 -14.53 -7.14
N VAL A 202 17.07 -14.07 -7.79
CA VAL A 202 16.25 -12.93 -7.37
C VAL A 202 15.20 -13.42 -6.36
N PHE A 203 14.74 -12.55 -5.46
CA PHE A 203 13.58 -12.82 -4.61
C PHE A 203 12.63 -11.63 -4.55
N GLU A 204 11.35 -11.87 -4.24
CA GLU A 204 10.37 -10.80 -3.99
C GLU A 204 10.43 -10.37 -2.53
N TYR A 205 10.68 -9.08 -2.27
CA TYR A 205 10.48 -8.49 -0.96
C TYR A 205 9.12 -7.79 -0.91
N LEU A 206 8.15 -8.38 -0.22
CA LEU A 206 6.78 -7.90 -0.10
C LEU A 206 6.47 -7.57 1.37
N PRO A 207 6.89 -6.40 1.88
CA PRO A 207 6.55 -5.96 3.22
C PRO A 207 5.04 -5.81 3.37
N ARG A 208 4.43 -6.75 4.12
CA ARG A 208 3.01 -6.72 4.43
C ARG A 208 2.67 -5.58 5.39
N LEU A 209 1.68 -4.77 5.02
CA LEU A 209 1.16 -3.65 5.79
C LEU A 209 -0.38 -3.74 5.79
N ARG A 210 -0.99 -3.36 6.91
CA ARG A 210 -2.44 -3.31 7.10
C ARG A 210 -2.86 -1.91 7.56
N PRO A 211 -4.11 -1.50 7.31
CA PRO A 211 -4.68 -0.33 7.97
C PRO A 211 -4.57 -0.48 9.49
N PRO A 212 -4.38 0.61 10.26
CA PRO A 212 -4.26 0.54 11.72
C PRO A 212 -5.59 0.22 12.41
N ARG A 213 -6.71 0.36 11.71
CA ARG A 213 -8.09 0.20 12.20
C ARG A 213 -9.02 -0.08 11.01
N PRO A 214 -10.22 -0.65 11.21
CA PRO A 214 -11.11 -0.95 10.11
C PRO A 214 -11.58 0.32 9.41
N THR A 215 -11.89 0.19 8.11
CA THR A 215 -12.57 1.24 7.36
C THR A 215 -14.07 1.17 7.66
N ILE A 216 -14.70 2.32 7.84
CA ILE A 216 -16.15 2.39 8.01
C ILE A 216 -16.85 1.92 6.72
N ASN A 217 -17.63 0.84 6.81
CA ASN A 217 -18.40 0.29 5.69
C ASN A 217 -19.88 0.68 5.78
N ARG A 218 -20.16 1.95 6.03
CA ARG A 218 -21.52 2.49 6.19
C ARG A 218 -21.58 3.88 5.58
N SER A 219 -22.77 4.29 5.11
CA SER A 219 -22.98 5.62 4.50
C SER A 219 -22.68 6.76 5.50
N LEU A 220 -22.24 7.91 4.98
CA LEU A 220 -21.98 9.11 5.78
C LEU A 220 -23.22 9.50 6.60
N LEU A 221 -24.40 9.51 5.96
CA LEU A 221 -25.61 10.04 6.57
C LEU A 221 -26.07 9.24 7.80
N THR A 222 -25.75 7.95 7.86
CA THR A 222 -26.09 7.08 9.00
C THR A 222 -25.07 7.19 10.14
N THR A 223 -23.84 7.62 9.83
CA THR A 223 -22.71 7.55 10.77
C THR A 223 -22.22 8.90 11.24
N ILE A 224 -22.47 9.99 10.51
CA ILE A 224 -21.95 11.33 10.84
C ILE A 224 -22.40 11.82 12.23
N LYS A 225 -23.59 11.42 12.69
CA LYS A 225 -24.11 11.81 14.01
C LYS A 225 -23.53 11.00 15.17
N THR A 226 -23.21 9.73 14.93
CA THR A 226 -22.76 8.78 15.96
C THR A 226 -21.24 8.66 16.00
N HIS A 227 -20.59 8.81 14.84
CA HIS A 227 -19.16 8.60 14.62
C HIS A 227 -18.57 9.67 13.67
N PRO A 228 -18.70 10.98 13.95
CA PRO A 228 -18.17 12.03 13.08
C PRO A 228 -16.65 11.93 12.87
N GLN A 229 -15.92 11.44 13.87
CA GLN A 229 -14.47 11.24 13.81
C GLN A 229 -14.03 10.22 12.76
N GLU A 230 -14.94 9.36 12.29
CA GLU A 230 -14.66 8.38 11.24
C GLU A 230 -14.56 9.00 9.85
N TRP A 231 -14.97 10.26 9.70
CA TRP A 231 -14.98 10.97 8.43
C TRP A 231 -14.06 12.19 8.48
N ARG A 232 -13.31 12.38 7.40
CA ARG A 232 -12.53 13.59 7.16
C ARG A 232 -13.29 14.43 6.14
N GLN A 233 -13.70 15.63 6.56
CA GLN A 233 -14.37 16.60 5.71
C GLN A 233 -13.37 17.57 5.07
N PHE A 234 -13.56 17.84 3.78
CA PHE A 234 -12.91 18.90 3.04
C PHE A 234 -13.97 19.84 2.49
N SER A 235 -13.71 21.15 2.49
CA SER A 235 -14.66 22.16 2.02
C SER A 235 -14.03 23.04 0.96
N TYR A 236 -14.78 23.26 -0.11
CA TYR A 236 -14.36 23.96 -1.31
C TYR A 236 -15.44 24.92 -1.79
N GLN A 237 -15.04 25.88 -2.62
CA GLN A 237 -15.94 26.79 -3.33
C GLN A 237 -15.83 26.53 -4.83
N LEU A 238 -16.95 26.25 -5.48
CA LEU A 238 -17.06 26.16 -6.93
C LEU A 238 -17.44 27.55 -7.46
N THR A 239 -16.45 28.24 -8.01
CA THR A 239 -16.63 29.60 -8.52
C THR A 239 -17.21 29.57 -9.94
N PRO A 240 -18.33 30.25 -10.22
CA PRO A 240 -18.85 30.40 -11.57
C PRO A 240 -17.92 31.28 -12.41
N LYS A 241 -17.75 30.94 -13.69
CA LYS A 241 -16.99 31.79 -14.63
C LYS A 241 -17.64 33.15 -14.87
N SER A 242 -18.96 33.23 -14.74
CA SER A 242 -19.73 34.46 -14.86
C SER A 242 -20.61 34.66 -13.63
N ARG A 243 -20.32 35.69 -12.85
CA ARG A 243 -21.07 36.05 -11.64
C ARG A 243 -22.41 36.73 -11.93
N LYS A 244 -22.74 37.00 -13.20
CA LYS A 244 -23.97 37.73 -13.57
C LYS A 244 -25.25 36.93 -13.32
N HIS A 245 -25.16 35.59 -13.34
CA HIS A 245 -26.34 34.71 -13.28
C HIS A 245 -26.17 33.50 -12.35
N LEU A 246 -24.95 33.27 -11.86
CA LEU A 246 -24.62 32.12 -11.03
C LEU A 246 -23.89 32.61 -9.80
N GLU A 247 -24.15 31.93 -8.69
CA GLU A 247 -23.54 32.16 -7.41
C GLU A 247 -22.55 31.04 -7.11
N PRO A 248 -21.51 31.31 -6.31
CA PRO A 248 -20.63 30.26 -5.81
C PRO A 248 -21.40 29.14 -5.11
N LEU A 249 -20.98 27.90 -5.37
CA LEU A 249 -21.50 26.72 -4.68
C LEU A 249 -20.47 26.22 -3.68
N THR A 250 -20.92 25.82 -2.49
CA THR A 250 -20.08 25.16 -1.51
C THR A 250 -20.06 23.67 -1.79
N CYS A 251 -18.87 23.09 -1.96
CA CYS A 251 -18.67 21.65 -2.15
C CYS A 251 -17.99 21.06 -0.91
N GLN A 252 -18.60 20.06 -0.30
CA GLN A 252 -18.06 19.31 0.83
C GLN A 252 -17.77 17.88 0.40
N PHE A 253 -16.56 17.41 0.69
CA PHE A 253 -16.11 16.07 0.36
C PHE A 253 -15.71 15.32 1.62
N PHE A 254 -16.22 14.11 1.79
CA PHE A 254 -15.99 13.27 2.95
C PHE A 254 -15.38 11.95 2.52
N ILE A 255 -14.30 11.55 3.18
CA ILE A 255 -13.67 10.22 3.05
C ILE A 255 -13.34 9.67 4.44
N PRO A 256 -13.19 8.35 4.61
CA PRO A 256 -12.81 7.76 5.88
C PRO A 256 -11.52 8.38 6.43
N SER A 257 -11.55 8.75 7.70
CA SER A 257 -10.45 9.47 8.35
C SER A 257 -9.21 8.61 8.57
N VAL A 258 -9.34 7.27 8.49
CA VAL A 258 -8.23 6.31 8.57
C VAL A 258 -7.16 6.60 7.53
N GLY A 259 -7.54 7.01 6.31
CA GLY A 259 -6.63 7.40 5.24
C GLY A 259 -5.65 6.32 4.76
N VAL A 260 -5.73 5.11 5.30
CA VAL A 260 -4.92 3.93 4.96
C VAL A 260 -5.88 2.80 4.63
N PHE A 261 -5.76 2.23 3.43
CA PHE A 261 -6.70 1.25 2.90
C PHE A 261 -5.94 0.06 2.32
N GLY A 262 -6.47 -1.15 2.46
CA GLY A 262 -5.97 -2.28 1.70
C GLY A 262 -6.09 -2.00 0.20
N VAL A 263 -5.17 -2.51 -0.59
CA VAL A 263 -5.14 -2.26 -2.04
C VAL A 263 -6.37 -2.81 -2.77
N MET A 264 -7.00 -3.83 -2.18
CA MET A 264 -8.23 -4.45 -2.65
C MET A 264 -9.50 -3.88 -1.99
N ASP A 265 -9.35 -2.97 -1.02
CA ASP A 265 -10.49 -2.41 -0.29
C ASP A 265 -11.15 -1.31 -1.13
N SER A 266 -12.48 -1.25 -1.09
CA SER A 266 -13.22 -0.07 -1.53
C SER A 266 -13.00 1.08 -0.55
N ILE A 267 -12.81 2.29 -1.07
CA ILE A 267 -12.76 3.54 -0.31
C ILE A 267 -14.11 4.23 -0.48
N PRO A 268 -15.01 4.20 0.52
CA PRO A 268 -16.26 4.93 0.44
C PRO A 268 -16.02 6.44 0.52
N PHE A 269 -16.89 7.23 -0.07
CA PHE A 269 -16.88 8.68 0.04
C PHE A 269 -18.29 9.25 -0.10
N HIS A 270 -18.42 10.51 0.32
CA HIS A 270 -19.63 11.30 0.13
C HIS A 270 -19.28 12.68 -0.39
N VAL A 271 -20.09 13.19 -1.32
CA VAL A 271 -19.97 14.55 -1.84
C VAL A 271 -21.30 15.28 -1.63
N GLN A 272 -21.22 16.49 -1.08
CA GLN A 272 -22.36 17.39 -0.96
C GLN A 272 -22.04 18.71 -1.67
N ILE A 273 -22.92 19.18 -2.54
CA ILE A 273 -22.84 20.52 -3.10
C ILE A 273 -24.07 21.30 -2.66
N ALA A 274 -23.86 22.46 -2.04
CA ALA A 274 -24.90 23.35 -1.56
C ALA A 274 -24.77 24.76 -2.16
N GLY A 275 -25.90 25.44 -2.34
CA GLY A 275 -25.95 26.82 -2.81
C GLY A 275 -27.34 27.22 -3.27
N SER A 276 -27.44 28.30 -4.05
CA SER A 276 -28.73 28.71 -4.58
C SER A 276 -29.29 27.70 -5.58
N HIS A 277 -30.61 27.51 -5.50
CA HIS A 277 -31.36 26.66 -6.43
C HIS A 277 -31.05 26.97 -7.91
N LEU A 278 -30.91 28.25 -8.27
CA LEU A 278 -30.56 28.66 -9.63
C LEU A 278 -29.20 28.11 -10.08
N SER A 279 -28.20 28.13 -9.21
CA SER A 279 -26.86 27.66 -9.54
C SER A 279 -26.78 26.13 -9.57
N LEU A 280 -27.46 25.46 -8.64
CA LEU A 280 -27.52 23.99 -8.57
C LEU A 280 -28.30 23.37 -9.72
N SER A 281 -29.41 23.97 -10.14
CA SER A 281 -30.18 23.49 -11.31
C SER A 281 -29.39 23.55 -12.62
N LYS A 282 -28.36 24.41 -12.72
CA LYS A 282 -27.42 24.43 -13.85
C LYS A 282 -26.32 23.38 -13.72
N LEU A 283 -25.97 22.99 -12.50
CA LEU A 283 -25.00 21.93 -12.24
C LEU A 283 -25.57 20.54 -12.55
N GLN A 284 -26.86 20.31 -12.32
CA GLN A 284 -27.52 19.04 -12.60
C GLN A 284 -28.76 19.27 -13.48
N PRO A 285 -28.61 19.35 -14.81
CA PRO A 285 -29.75 19.46 -15.71
C PRO A 285 -30.57 18.17 -15.66
N ALA A 286 -31.90 18.29 -15.66
CA ALA A 286 -32.85 17.18 -15.50
C ALA A 286 -32.71 16.02 -16.50
N SER A 287 -31.95 16.21 -17.59
CA SER A 287 -31.74 15.24 -18.65
C SER A 287 -30.38 14.52 -18.60
N SER A 288 -29.57 14.73 -17.57
CA SER A 288 -28.22 14.15 -17.47
C SER A 288 -28.14 13.09 -16.39
N ASP A 289 -28.03 11.83 -16.79
CA ASP A 289 -27.73 10.71 -15.90
C ASP A 289 -26.29 10.74 -15.36
N LYS A 290 -25.44 11.62 -15.91
CA LYS A 290 -24.03 11.72 -15.52
C LYS A 290 -23.85 12.69 -14.34
N PRO A 291 -23.15 12.26 -13.27
CA PRO A 291 -22.88 13.15 -12.14
C PRO A 291 -22.01 14.35 -12.57
N PRO A 292 -22.22 15.53 -11.97
CA PRO A 292 -21.41 16.72 -12.26
C PRO A 292 -19.98 16.63 -11.71
N ILE A 293 -19.70 15.62 -10.89
CA ILE A 293 -18.43 15.37 -10.23
C ILE A 293 -17.90 14.01 -10.68
N ARG A 294 -16.59 13.91 -10.81
CA ARG A 294 -15.86 12.65 -10.96
C ARG A 294 -14.93 12.48 -9.77
N VAL A 295 -14.89 11.26 -9.25
CA VAL A 295 -13.90 10.84 -8.25
C VAL A 295 -13.07 9.71 -8.87
N SER A 296 -11.76 9.77 -8.73
CA SER A 296 -10.82 8.80 -9.30
C SER A 296 -9.65 8.56 -8.34
N LEU A 297 -9.00 7.40 -8.46
CA LEU A 297 -7.86 7.00 -7.64
C LEU A 297 -6.64 7.10 -8.53
N ILE A 298 -5.66 7.88 -8.10
CA ILE A 298 -4.45 8.15 -8.87
C ILE A 298 -3.23 7.83 -8.01
N ARG A 299 -2.28 7.12 -8.62
CA ARG A 299 -0.94 6.93 -8.09
C ARG A 299 0.03 7.91 -8.72
N GLN A 300 0.78 8.60 -7.89
CA GLN A 300 1.91 9.42 -8.30
C GLN A 300 3.21 8.67 -8.03
N VAL A 301 4.01 8.52 -9.08
CA VAL A 301 5.39 8.02 -8.99
C VAL A 301 6.32 9.21 -9.15
N VAL A 302 7.04 9.55 -8.08
CA VAL A 302 8.03 10.64 -8.07
C VAL A 302 9.43 10.03 -8.04
N ILE A 303 10.21 10.28 -9.09
CA ILE A 303 11.62 9.94 -9.18
C ILE A 303 12.42 11.21 -8.84
N SER A 304 13.32 11.10 -7.86
CA SER A 304 14.18 12.21 -7.42
C SER A 304 15.64 11.82 -7.55
N ASN A 305 16.44 12.62 -8.24
CA ASN A 305 17.88 12.42 -8.41
C ASN A 305 18.61 13.75 -8.39
N ASN A 306 19.60 13.90 -7.51
CA ASN A 306 20.43 15.12 -7.38
C ASN A 306 19.61 16.43 -7.31
N GLY A 307 18.49 16.42 -6.58
CA GLY A 307 17.59 17.57 -6.43
C GLY A 307 16.60 17.79 -7.58
N GLN A 308 16.79 17.12 -8.72
CA GLN A 308 15.81 17.11 -9.80
C GLN A 308 14.70 16.11 -9.50
N LYS A 309 13.46 16.50 -9.79
CA LYS A 309 12.27 15.67 -9.58
C LYS A 309 11.51 15.49 -10.88
N SER A 310 11.01 14.29 -11.08
CA SER A 310 10.10 13.95 -12.15
C SER A 310 8.92 13.19 -11.56
N ALA A 311 7.69 13.61 -11.86
CA ALA A 311 6.50 12.94 -11.39
C ALA A 311 5.67 12.46 -12.58
N VAL A 312 5.13 11.24 -12.47
CA VAL A 312 4.16 10.69 -13.41
C VAL A 312 2.95 10.19 -12.64
N HIS A 313 1.77 10.32 -13.24
CA HIS A 313 0.49 9.91 -12.65
C HIS A 313 -0.03 8.68 -13.38
N LEU A 314 -0.42 7.67 -12.62
CA LEU A 314 -1.07 6.45 -13.06
C LEU A 314 -2.51 6.46 -12.53
N HIS A 315 -3.49 6.35 -13.42
CA HIS A 315 -4.88 6.17 -13.03
C HIS A 315 -5.09 4.73 -12.57
N LEU A 316 -5.63 4.55 -11.36
CA LEU A 316 -5.82 3.25 -10.72
C LEU A 316 -7.28 2.77 -10.78
N GLY A 317 -8.24 3.67 -10.96
CA GLY A 317 -9.66 3.33 -10.99
C GLY A 317 -10.56 4.56 -10.95
N ASP A 318 -11.80 4.39 -11.39
CA ASP A 318 -12.84 5.41 -11.31
C ASP A 318 -13.90 5.03 -10.27
N ALA A 319 -14.44 6.03 -9.60
CA ALA A 319 -15.47 5.78 -8.59
C ALA A 319 -16.81 5.40 -9.22
N LYS A 320 -17.54 4.52 -8.53
CA LYS A 320 -18.97 4.32 -8.73
C LYS A 320 -19.72 5.32 -7.86
N ILE A 321 -20.46 6.23 -8.48
CA ILE A 321 -21.17 7.33 -7.81
C ILE A 321 -22.67 7.15 -7.97
N CYS A 322 -23.39 7.20 -6.84
CA CYS A 322 -24.84 7.10 -6.76
C CYS A 322 -25.41 8.43 -6.22
N PRO A 323 -26.34 9.09 -6.93
CA PRO A 323 -27.04 10.25 -6.38
C PRO A 323 -27.94 9.81 -5.24
N LEU A 324 -27.96 10.60 -4.17
CA LEU A 324 -28.89 10.44 -3.06
C LEU A 324 -30.12 11.32 -3.27
N PRO A 325 -31.31 10.86 -2.87
CA PRO A 325 -32.52 11.69 -2.91
C PRO A 325 -32.28 13.01 -2.18
N SER A 326 -32.75 14.11 -2.77
CA SER A 326 -32.81 15.39 -2.05
C SER A 326 -33.65 15.18 -0.79
N VAL A 327 -33.11 15.57 0.37
CA VAL A 327 -33.87 15.55 1.61
C VAL A 327 -34.85 16.72 1.53
N GLU A 328 -36.06 16.43 1.04
CA GLU A 328 -37.13 17.42 0.96
C GLU A 328 -37.59 17.77 2.38
N GLY A 329 -37.21 18.96 2.83
CA GLY A 329 -37.66 19.53 4.09
C GLY A 329 -37.05 20.91 4.27
N PRO A 330 -37.82 21.90 4.73
CA PRO A 330 -37.23 23.16 5.13
C PRO A 330 -36.25 22.86 6.27
N ILE A 331 -34.95 22.95 6.00
CA ILE A 331 -33.93 23.05 7.04
C ILE A 331 -34.12 24.45 7.64
N SER A 332 -35.17 24.61 8.44
CA SER A 332 -35.37 25.78 9.28
C SER A 332 -34.29 25.71 10.34
N LEU A 333 -33.09 26.19 10.01
CA LEU A 333 -32.13 26.57 11.02
C LEU A 333 -32.86 27.57 11.92
N ALA A 334 -33.21 27.13 13.13
CA ALA A 334 -33.88 27.94 14.14
C ALA A 334 -32.89 29.01 14.64
N GLY A 335 -32.56 29.96 13.77
CA GLY A 335 -31.84 31.19 14.09
C GLY A 335 -32.84 32.33 14.26
N PRO A 336 -32.61 33.25 15.21
CA PRO A 336 -33.48 34.40 15.42
C PRO A 336 -33.53 35.26 14.16
N SER A 337 -34.74 35.40 13.64
CA SER A 337 -35.11 35.94 12.34
C SER A 337 -34.89 37.46 12.24
N THR A 338 -33.92 37.87 11.44
CA THR A 338 -33.95 39.17 10.75
C THR A 338 -34.52 38.99 9.35
N ILE A 339 -35.49 39.85 9.00
CA ILE A 339 -36.48 39.74 7.90
C ILE A 339 -35.86 39.97 6.48
N SER A 340 -34.62 39.56 6.24
CA SER A 340 -34.04 39.60 4.89
C SER A 340 -34.39 38.31 4.13
N SER A 341 -35.20 38.43 3.08
CA SER A 341 -35.43 37.44 2.00
C SER A 341 -34.74 36.09 2.19
N GLN A 342 -35.47 35.09 2.72
CA GLN A 342 -34.98 33.72 2.85
C GLN A 342 -34.55 33.19 1.48
N ARG A 343 -33.26 33.23 1.21
CA ARG A 343 -32.67 32.59 0.02
C ARG A 343 -32.81 31.09 0.22
N GLN A 344 -33.59 30.44 -0.63
CA GLN A 344 -33.77 28.99 -0.57
C GLN A 344 -32.46 28.32 -1.03
N GLU A 345 -31.63 27.94 -0.06
CA GLU A 345 -30.48 27.09 -0.29
C GLU A 345 -30.95 25.64 -0.44
N THR A 346 -30.45 24.97 -1.45
CA THR A 346 -30.67 23.53 -1.65
C THR A 346 -29.32 22.81 -1.63
N ASN A 347 -29.36 21.49 -1.54
CA ASN A 347 -28.16 20.66 -1.64
C ASN A 347 -28.39 19.47 -2.58
N LEU A 348 -27.30 19.02 -3.18
CA LEU A 348 -27.21 17.80 -3.97
C LEU A 348 -26.20 16.88 -3.26
N ASN A 349 -26.57 15.62 -3.09
CA ASN A 349 -25.76 14.65 -2.37
C ASN A 349 -25.46 13.44 -3.26
N TRP A 350 -24.24 12.95 -3.17
CA TRP A 350 -23.81 11.70 -3.80
C TRP A 350 -23.01 10.89 -2.81
N GLU A 351 -23.22 9.58 -2.82
CA GLU A 351 -22.33 8.62 -2.20
C GLU A 351 -21.66 7.77 -3.27
N GLY A 352 -20.54 7.17 -2.92
CA GLY A 352 -19.85 6.31 -3.85
C GLY A 352 -18.71 5.56 -3.20
N GLU A 353 -18.15 4.66 -4.00
CA GLU A 353 -16.98 3.88 -3.63
C GLU A 353 -15.97 3.93 -4.76
N ILE A 354 -14.71 3.87 -4.39
CA ILE A 354 -13.62 3.72 -5.33
C ILE A 354 -12.70 2.58 -4.93
N CYS A 355 -12.41 1.69 -5.87
CA CYS A 355 -11.47 0.60 -5.69
C CYS A 355 -10.35 0.71 -6.74
N CYS A 356 -9.23 0.02 -6.48
CA CYS A 356 -8.20 -0.16 -7.49
C CYS A 356 -8.69 -1.20 -8.52
N GLU A 357 -8.70 -0.85 -9.80
CA GLU A 357 -9.16 -1.69 -10.91
C GLU A 357 -8.03 -2.51 -11.56
N LEU A 358 -6.79 -2.35 -11.10
CA LEU A 358 -5.65 -3.11 -11.64
C LEU A 358 -5.72 -4.57 -11.18
N GLU A 359 -5.81 -5.49 -12.15
CA GLU A 359 -5.90 -6.94 -11.91
C GLU A 359 -4.61 -7.57 -11.39
N GLU A 360 -3.46 -6.90 -11.53
CA GLU A 360 -2.14 -7.43 -11.14
C GLU A 360 -1.71 -6.99 -9.72
N LYS A 361 -0.71 -7.70 -9.16
CA LYS A 361 -0.08 -7.43 -7.85
C LYS A 361 0.37 -5.97 -7.71
N LEU A 362 -0.55 -5.09 -7.29
CA LEU A 362 -0.23 -3.68 -7.08
C LEU A 362 0.66 -3.54 -5.83
N THR A 363 1.87 -3.04 -6.04
CA THR A 363 2.78 -2.74 -4.93
C THR A 363 2.23 -1.59 -4.08
N PRO A 364 2.23 -1.67 -2.74
CA PRO A 364 1.83 -0.57 -1.86
C PRO A 364 2.64 0.73 -2.06
N GLY A 365 2.11 1.86 -1.59
CA GLY A 365 2.85 3.11 -1.56
C GLY A 365 4.08 3.05 -0.63
N PHE A 366 5.22 3.58 -1.09
CA PHE A 366 6.48 3.61 -0.34
C PHE A 366 7.33 4.85 -0.68
N ASN A 367 8.28 5.18 0.18
CA ASN A 367 9.27 6.23 -0.05
C ASN A 367 10.67 5.72 0.28
N ALA A 368 11.55 5.73 -0.72
CA ALA A 368 12.94 5.27 -0.64
C ALA A 368 13.94 6.38 -1.02
N GLY A 369 13.56 7.65 -0.88
CA GLY A 369 14.38 8.81 -1.23
C GLY A 369 14.43 9.08 -2.74
N VAL A 370 14.98 8.15 -3.51
CA VAL A 370 15.09 8.26 -4.99
C VAL A 370 13.78 7.96 -5.71
N VAL A 371 12.88 7.21 -5.09
CA VAL A 371 11.53 6.91 -5.59
C VAL A 371 10.53 7.10 -4.47
N THR A 372 9.43 7.78 -4.77
CA THR A 372 8.24 7.86 -3.91
C THR A 372 7.01 7.44 -4.71
N ILE A 373 6.25 6.51 -4.15
CA ILE A 373 4.95 6.07 -4.64
C ILE A 373 3.90 6.57 -3.65
N ALA A 374 3.04 7.49 -4.09
CA ALA A 374 1.99 8.08 -3.29
C ALA A 374 0.64 7.94 -3.99
N ASP A 375 -0.43 7.70 -3.23
CA ASP A 375 -1.78 7.50 -3.77
C ASP A 375 -2.69 8.67 -3.37
N PHE A 376 -3.61 9.04 -4.25
CA PHE A 376 -4.52 10.16 -4.06
C PHE A 376 -5.91 9.81 -4.54
N VAL A 377 -6.92 10.15 -3.74
CA VAL A 377 -8.29 10.27 -4.22
C VAL A 377 -8.45 11.66 -4.82
N ILE A 378 -8.73 11.73 -6.12
CA ILE A 378 -8.91 12.97 -6.86
C ILE A 378 -10.39 13.21 -7.07
N MET A 379 -10.88 14.37 -6.60
CA MET A 379 -12.21 14.88 -6.91
C MET A 379 -12.07 16.01 -7.93
N GLU A 380 -12.80 15.93 -9.04
CA GLU A 380 -12.83 16.97 -10.08
C GLU A 380 -14.24 17.20 -10.63
N LEU A 381 -14.50 18.40 -11.14
CA LEU A 381 -15.74 18.66 -11.89
C LEU A 381 -15.66 17.98 -13.26
N SER A 382 -16.78 17.37 -13.67
CA SER A 382 -16.91 16.75 -14.99
C SER A 382 -16.64 17.79 -16.10
N LYS A 383 -15.95 17.38 -17.19
CA LYS A 383 -15.49 18.30 -18.25
C LYS A 383 -16.58 19.22 -18.80
N TRP A 384 -17.82 18.74 -18.91
CA TRP A 384 -18.95 19.53 -19.41
C TRP A 384 -19.36 20.68 -18.48
N GLN A 385 -19.08 20.56 -17.19
CA GLN A 385 -19.33 21.60 -16.18
C GLN A 385 -18.28 22.71 -16.16
N THR A 386 -17.08 22.46 -16.70
CA THR A 386 -16.03 23.47 -16.82
C THR A 386 -16.39 24.63 -17.76
N LYS A 387 -17.54 24.58 -18.45
CA LYS A 387 -18.11 25.72 -19.19
C LYS A 387 -18.78 26.74 -18.26
N LEU A 388 -19.35 26.28 -17.15
CA LEU A 388 -20.13 27.11 -16.22
C LEU A 388 -19.30 27.55 -15.01
N PHE A 389 -18.50 26.64 -14.48
CA PHE A 389 -17.63 26.86 -13.32
C PHE A 389 -16.16 26.84 -13.71
N GLU A 390 -15.32 27.49 -12.90
CA GLU A 390 -13.87 27.39 -13.01
C GLU A 390 -13.41 25.92 -12.91
N PRO A 391 -12.31 25.53 -13.57
CA PRO A 391 -11.76 24.19 -13.42
C PRO A 391 -11.51 23.84 -11.96
N PHE A 392 -12.08 22.72 -11.51
CA PHE A 392 -12.01 22.27 -10.13
C PHE A 392 -11.40 20.88 -10.10
N LYS A 393 -10.29 20.73 -9.38
CA LYS A 393 -9.57 19.47 -9.22
C LYS A 393 -8.75 19.50 -7.94
N HIS A 394 -9.08 18.62 -7.00
CA HIS A 394 -8.37 18.50 -5.73
C HIS A 394 -7.98 17.05 -5.47
N GLY A 395 -6.75 16.86 -4.98
CA GLY A 395 -6.24 15.55 -4.60
C GLY A 395 -6.09 15.41 -3.10
N HIS A 396 -6.55 14.28 -2.58
CA HIS A 396 -6.55 13.95 -1.17
C HIS A 396 -5.63 12.74 -0.96
N PRO A 397 -4.53 12.89 -0.21
CA PRO A 397 -3.59 11.81 -0.02
C PRO A 397 -4.25 10.66 0.76
N VAL A 398 -4.11 9.47 0.21
CA VAL A 398 -4.46 8.20 0.85
C VAL A 398 -3.26 7.27 0.77
N ARG A 399 -3.24 6.22 1.58
CA ARG A 399 -2.18 5.21 1.54
C ARG A 399 -2.78 3.86 1.22
N LEU A 400 -2.39 3.27 0.11
CA LEU A 400 -2.70 1.88 -0.18
C LEU A 400 -1.65 0.97 0.46
N VAL A 401 -2.12 -0.07 1.16
CA VAL A 401 -1.30 -1.11 1.80
C VAL A 401 -1.63 -2.49 1.23
N SER A 402 -0.78 -3.48 1.47
CA SER A 402 -0.89 -4.79 0.79
C SER A 402 -2.12 -5.58 1.21
N ASP A 403 -2.53 -5.44 2.47
CA ASP A 403 -3.55 -6.30 3.07
C ASP A 403 -4.67 -5.46 3.66
N SER A 404 -5.90 -5.98 3.59
CA SER A 404 -7.05 -5.44 4.29
C SER A 404 -6.87 -5.52 5.81
N TRP A 405 -7.66 -4.72 6.53
CA TRP A 405 -7.67 -4.76 7.99
C TRP A 405 -8.22 -6.09 8.55
N THR A 406 -7.78 -6.46 9.77
CA THR A 406 -8.24 -7.63 10.52
C THR A 406 -8.22 -7.38 12.02
N ASP A 407 -9.11 -8.04 12.76
CA ASP A 407 -9.06 -8.11 14.22
C ASP A 407 -7.85 -8.88 14.78
N PHE A 408 -7.29 -9.83 14.01
CA PHE A 408 -6.18 -10.64 14.48
C PHE A 408 -4.84 -9.91 14.38
N SER A 409 -4.22 -9.60 15.52
CA SER A 409 -2.82 -9.21 15.58
C SER A 409 -1.92 -10.42 15.28
N ARG A 410 -1.05 -10.30 14.27
CA ARG A 410 -0.03 -11.30 13.95
C ARG A 410 1.19 -11.24 14.86
#